data_AF-A0A969R8Q3-F1
#
_entry.id   AF-A0A969R8Q3-F1
#
_cell.length_a   1.000
_cell.length_b   1.000
_cell.length_c   1.000
_cell.angle_alpha   90.00
_cell.angle_beta   90.00
_cell.angle_gamma   90.00
#
_symmetry.space_group_name_H-M   'P 1'
#
loop_
_entity.id
_entity.type
_entity.pdbx_description
1 polymer ?
#
loop_
_entity_poly.entity_id
_entity_poly.type
_entity_poly.pdbx_seq_one_letter_code
_entity_poly.pdbx_strand_id
1 'polypeptide(L)'
;MDNNQSLEYDVVIMGAGFAGLCQARHLKLNIPNIKIALIDPRSEQQQAKDLKVGESLVEVASLFLFKELGLHEYLIENHVPKIGLNFHWPKSLEKTADIEDYYHIWTNRQPPIVSFQINRVKFERDLLKMNQTAGIAFHKGYVVDVALTPGDAIKTVDVKVGSEKITLKAKHIIDAAGRKFIIGRKTDNLLFGSENLFGLNNGATWMRVKNVDRNIFHDGYDPEGSTGSHYYATNHYFGHGHWLWMIPIDTQAMELSIGIMHHHDVIPAKHINTQDKFLAFLRENHNILYRLIESGEKVDFHYRPQVAHRSKTMFSPDNWYVIGDAACIFDAFYSLGTTMIAFAIESVTEIIQAKLANAADAEQKRSAYNEFNVAYTRSVNILYRDHAKQLGHASIMSWRIYFEYMWWFGVIVPLYVGKWHLDLEFINLFVKNLNSNVDGIFPELYKQFNQLVERGTNIGLLDCYRADQLIWDYYTPKHFDNFLENAKLEPLHCNVFAGLKNTCFYAALWYAMFQWRGFGIQGILNLRHLYQFFRLLALSVQAAVGELIYKSRIKGLPTNSQIEKMRQEFKSYQYRPELRPWISELSSQAEVSSGLESQEVNQVENPELSMLR
;
A
#
# COMPACT_ATOMS: atom_id res chain seq x y z
N MET A 1 33.03 15.00 32.34
CA MET A 1 32.55 13.63 32.64
C MET A 1 31.32 13.45 31.78
N ASP A 2 31.46 12.82 30.62
CA ASP A 2 30.33 12.55 29.73
C ASP A 2 29.50 11.43 30.34
N ASN A 3 28.35 11.79 30.89
CA ASN A 3 27.44 10.87 31.55
C ASN A 3 26.70 10.04 30.48
N ASN A 4 27.37 9.05 29.90
CA ASN A 4 26.79 8.24 28.83
C ASN A 4 25.77 7.24 29.42
N GLN A 5 24.49 7.62 29.43
CA GLN A 5 23.41 6.79 29.95
C GLN A 5 23.16 5.61 28.99
N SER A 6 23.30 4.39 29.50
CA SER A 6 22.99 3.15 28.76
C SER A 6 21.56 2.70 29.08
N LEU A 7 20.73 2.52 28.06
CA LEU A 7 19.34 2.06 28.19
C LEU A 7 19.12 0.75 27.41
N GLU A 8 18.34 -0.17 27.96
CA GLU A 8 18.11 -1.50 27.36
C GLU A 8 16.68 -1.65 26.84
N TYR A 9 16.56 -2.19 25.63
CA TYR A 9 15.32 -2.45 24.92
C TYR A 9 15.39 -3.82 24.23
N ASP A 10 14.23 -4.38 23.90
CA ASP A 10 14.18 -5.58 23.05
C ASP A 10 14.45 -5.22 21.59
N VAL A 11 13.90 -4.08 21.16
CA VAL A 11 14.00 -3.57 19.79
C VAL A 11 14.30 -2.08 19.78
N VAL A 12 15.30 -1.66 18.99
CA VAL A 12 15.56 -0.25 18.66
C VAL A 12 15.22 0.00 17.19
N ILE A 13 14.31 0.93 16.94
CA ILE A 13 13.87 1.35 15.61
C ILE A 13 14.45 2.74 15.32
N MET A 14 15.24 2.83 14.26
CA MET A 14 15.88 4.07 13.81
C MET A 14 15.05 4.66 12.69
N GLY A 15 14.36 5.77 12.96
CA GLY A 15 13.45 6.48 12.05
C GLY A 15 11.99 6.35 12.45
N ALA A 16 11.32 7.48 12.67
CA ALA A 16 9.88 7.60 12.96
C ALA A 16 9.12 8.16 11.75
N GLY A 17 9.42 7.63 10.56
CA GLY A 17 8.54 7.76 9.40
C GLY A 17 7.45 6.68 9.40
N PHE A 18 6.61 6.68 8.37
CA PHE A 18 5.53 5.70 8.18
C PHE A 18 5.94 4.26 8.54
N ALA A 19 7.03 3.74 7.96
CA ALA A 19 7.47 2.37 8.19
C ALA A 19 7.85 2.10 9.66
N GLY A 20 8.65 2.99 10.27
CA GLY A 20 9.09 2.81 11.67
C GLY A 20 7.94 2.96 12.67
N LEU A 21 7.02 3.90 12.44
CA LEU A 21 5.84 4.08 13.27
C LEU A 21 4.88 2.89 13.18
N CYS A 22 4.65 2.38 11.97
CA CYS A 22 3.83 1.19 11.77
C CYS A 22 4.48 -0.05 12.40
N GLN A 23 5.80 -0.23 12.24
CA GLN A 23 6.53 -1.35 12.82
C GLN A 23 6.48 -1.33 14.35
N ALA A 24 6.66 -0.15 14.96
CA ALA A 24 6.61 0.01 16.42
C ALA A 24 5.23 -0.38 16.96
N ARG A 25 4.16 0.09 16.30
CA ARG A 25 2.78 -0.26 16.66
C ARG A 25 2.51 -1.75 16.48
N HIS A 26 2.89 -2.31 15.33
CA HIS A 26 2.65 -3.72 15.02
C HIS A 26 3.33 -4.64 16.04
N LEU A 27 4.59 -4.36 16.42
CA LEU A 27 5.28 -5.10 17.48
C LEU A 27 4.54 -4.98 18.83
N LYS A 28 4.11 -3.75 19.20
CA LYS A 28 3.44 -3.50 20.47
C LYS A 28 2.10 -4.23 20.59
N LEU A 29 1.36 -4.36 19.48
CA LEU A 29 0.09 -5.08 19.44
C LEU A 29 0.24 -6.60 19.50
N ASN A 30 1.32 -7.15 18.89
CA ASN A 30 1.46 -8.60 18.71
C ASN A 30 2.40 -9.27 19.73
N ILE A 31 3.28 -8.53 20.40
CA ILE A 31 4.26 -9.09 21.33
C ILE A 31 4.04 -8.50 22.74
N PRO A 32 3.48 -9.27 23.69
CA PRO A 32 3.26 -8.79 25.04
C PRO A 32 4.56 -8.33 25.73
N ASN A 33 4.47 -7.24 26.49
CA ASN A 33 5.57 -6.68 27.30
C ASN A 33 6.84 -6.25 26.55
N ILE A 34 6.83 -6.19 25.21
CA ILE A 34 7.99 -5.77 24.43
C ILE A 34 8.40 -4.31 24.74
N LYS A 35 9.70 -4.11 24.96
CA LYS A 35 10.33 -2.78 25.15
C LYS A 35 10.89 -2.28 23.83
N ILE A 36 10.30 -1.21 23.31
CA ILE A 36 10.67 -0.63 22.02
C ILE A 36 11.18 0.80 22.25
N ALA A 37 12.33 1.10 21.63
CA ALA A 37 12.81 2.46 21.45
C ALA A 37 12.65 2.89 19.99
N LEU A 38 12.12 4.09 19.77
CA LEU A 38 11.99 4.73 18.46
C LEU A 38 12.81 6.01 18.44
N ILE A 39 13.69 6.18 17.45
CA ILE A 39 14.59 7.34 17.35
C ILE A 39 14.24 8.15 16.10
N ASP A 40 14.01 9.45 16.24
CA ASP A 40 13.90 10.36 15.09
C ASP A 40 14.29 11.79 15.51
N PRO A 41 15.00 12.55 14.66
CA PRO A 41 15.39 13.91 15.01
C PRO A 41 14.23 14.91 15.02
N ARG A 42 13.13 14.60 14.33
CA ARG A 42 12.01 15.52 14.11
C ARG A 42 11.06 15.49 15.29
N SER A 43 10.69 16.67 15.80
CA SER A 43 9.54 16.77 16.71
C SER A 43 8.22 16.51 15.99
N GLU A 44 7.16 16.24 16.77
CA GLU A 44 5.77 16.18 16.27
C GLU A 44 5.42 17.38 15.38
N GLN A 45 5.80 18.59 15.78
CA GLN A 45 5.57 19.83 15.00
C GLN A 45 6.44 19.93 13.72
N GLN A 46 7.65 19.36 13.73
CA GLN A 46 8.55 19.38 12.56
C GLN A 46 8.16 18.30 11.53
N GLN A 47 7.58 17.19 11.97
CA GLN A 47 6.99 16.20 11.06
C GLN A 47 5.88 16.83 10.20
N ALA A 48 5.21 17.87 10.70
CA ALA A 48 4.22 18.61 9.91
C ALA A 48 4.79 19.46 8.76
N LYS A 49 6.11 19.67 8.74
CA LYS A 49 6.82 20.45 7.71
C LYS A 49 7.71 19.59 6.80
N ASP A 50 7.99 18.35 7.20
CA ASP A 50 8.89 17.43 6.49
C ASP A 50 8.07 16.39 5.71
N LEU A 51 7.82 16.72 4.45
CA LEU A 51 6.75 16.14 3.67
C LEU A 51 7.27 15.00 2.80
N LYS A 52 6.70 13.82 3.05
CA LYS A 52 7.05 12.58 2.35
C LYS A 52 5.90 12.17 1.46
N VAL A 53 6.22 11.90 0.20
CA VAL A 53 5.30 11.26 -0.76
C VAL A 53 4.94 9.84 -0.33
N GLY A 54 3.78 9.37 -0.80
CA GLY A 54 3.21 8.06 -0.49
C GLY A 54 1.88 8.20 0.24
N GLU A 55 0.94 8.90 -0.40
CA GLU A 55 -0.38 9.21 0.14
C GLU A 55 -1.43 8.20 -0.29
N SER A 56 -1.26 7.56 -1.45
CA SER A 56 -2.27 6.63 -1.95
C SER A 56 -2.07 5.21 -1.45
N LEU A 57 -3.07 4.65 -0.78
CA LEU A 57 -3.09 3.25 -0.37
C LEU A 57 -3.79 2.38 -1.42
N VAL A 58 -3.46 1.09 -1.39
CA VAL A 58 -4.12 0.00 -2.12
C VAL A 58 -4.53 -1.08 -1.13
N GLU A 59 -5.16 -2.15 -1.60
CA GLU A 59 -5.90 -3.12 -0.79
C GLU A 59 -5.05 -3.71 0.35
N VAL A 60 -3.84 -4.19 0.05
CA VAL A 60 -2.91 -4.75 1.05
C VAL A 60 -2.53 -3.70 2.10
N ALA A 61 -2.12 -2.51 1.64
CA ALA A 61 -1.72 -1.42 2.53
C ALA A 61 -2.88 -0.96 3.44
N SER A 62 -4.11 -0.96 2.93
CA SER A 62 -5.29 -0.56 3.67
C SER A 62 -5.62 -1.61 4.73
N LEU A 63 -5.69 -2.89 4.34
CA LEU A 63 -5.85 -4.02 5.27
C LEU A 63 -4.80 -3.99 6.37
N PHE A 64 -3.53 -3.75 6.02
CA PHE A 64 -2.46 -3.61 7.00
C PHE A 64 -2.76 -2.52 8.05
N LEU A 65 -3.07 -1.30 7.61
CA LEU A 65 -3.31 -0.20 8.54
C LEU A 65 -4.56 -0.42 9.39
N PHE A 66 -5.68 -0.78 8.79
CA PHE A 66 -6.91 -0.86 9.56
C PHE A 66 -7.00 -2.14 10.41
N LYS A 67 -6.61 -3.31 9.86
CA LYS A 67 -6.77 -4.61 10.52
C LYS A 67 -5.59 -4.90 11.42
N GLU A 68 -4.38 -4.82 10.89
CA GLU A 68 -3.17 -5.25 11.63
C GLU A 68 -2.64 -4.19 12.59
N LEU A 69 -2.95 -2.90 12.33
CA LEU A 69 -2.65 -1.82 13.27
C LEU A 69 -3.88 -1.33 14.04
N GLY A 70 -5.08 -1.87 13.79
CA GLY A 70 -6.29 -1.44 14.50
C GLY A 70 -6.58 0.06 14.33
N LEU A 71 -6.60 0.53 13.07
CA LEU A 71 -6.81 1.94 12.72
C LEU A 71 -8.06 2.18 11.83
N HIS A 72 -9.03 1.26 11.82
CA HIS A 72 -10.24 1.38 10.99
C HIS A 72 -10.93 2.73 11.14
N GLU A 73 -11.37 3.04 12.36
CA GLU A 73 -12.13 4.25 12.67
C GLU A 73 -11.28 5.49 12.41
N TYR A 74 -10.01 5.46 12.84
CA TYR A 74 -9.08 6.56 12.62
C TYR A 74 -8.93 6.92 11.14
N LEU A 75 -8.76 5.94 10.25
CA LEU A 75 -8.62 6.20 8.81
C LEU A 75 -9.89 6.84 8.22
N ILE A 76 -11.07 6.34 8.59
CA ILE A 76 -12.36 6.87 8.12
C ILE A 76 -12.56 8.31 8.58
N GLU A 77 -12.25 8.60 9.85
CA GLU A 77 -12.47 9.91 10.46
C GLU A 77 -11.44 10.96 10.03
N ASN A 78 -10.25 10.54 9.61
CA ASN A 78 -9.11 11.45 9.45
C ASN A 78 -8.50 11.50 8.05
N HIS A 79 -8.85 10.58 7.16
CA HIS A 79 -8.26 10.46 5.82
C HIS A 79 -9.33 10.21 4.77
N VAL A 80 -8.99 10.48 3.50
CA VAL A 80 -9.96 10.46 2.39
C VAL A 80 -10.16 9.03 1.91
N PRO A 81 -11.40 8.48 1.92
CA PRO A 81 -11.67 7.20 1.26
C PRO A 81 -11.36 7.29 -0.24
N LYS A 82 -10.68 6.28 -0.76
CA LYS A 82 -10.25 6.19 -2.16
C LYS A 82 -11.20 5.29 -2.95
N ILE A 83 -11.53 5.72 -4.15
CA ILE A 83 -12.38 4.98 -5.08
C ILE A 83 -11.52 4.53 -6.27
N GLY A 84 -10.76 3.45 -6.11
CA GLY A 84 -10.00 2.85 -7.21
C GLY A 84 -8.88 3.72 -7.82
N LEU A 85 -8.49 3.39 -9.05
CA LEU A 85 -7.45 4.07 -9.80
C LEU A 85 -7.96 4.38 -11.21
N ASN A 86 -7.71 5.59 -11.68
CA ASN A 86 -8.06 6.02 -13.04
C ASN A 86 -6.80 6.28 -13.85
N PHE A 87 -6.90 6.07 -15.15
CA PHE A 87 -5.77 6.17 -16.07
C PHE A 87 -6.17 7.03 -17.28
N HIS A 88 -5.38 8.04 -17.62
CA HIS A 88 -5.71 9.06 -18.61
C HIS A 88 -4.56 9.23 -19.63
N TRP A 89 -4.88 9.14 -20.93
CA TRP A 89 -3.95 9.42 -22.03
C TRP A 89 -4.51 10.50 -22.94
N PRO A 90 -3.76 11.57 -23.29
CA PRO A 90 -4.28 12.62 -24.14
C PRO A 90 -4.69 12.07 -25.51
N LYS A 91 -5.88 12.45 -25.99
CA LYS A 91 -6.36 12.14 -27.35
C LYS A 91 -5.54 12.90 -28.40
N SER A 92 -5.10 14.11 -28.05
CA SER A 92 -4.20 14.96 -28.83
C SER A 92 -3.23 15.69 -27.89
N LEU A 93 -1.99 15.92 -28.33
CA LEU A 93 -1.01 16.66 -27.54
C LEU A 93 -1.38 18.15 -27.39
N GLU A 94 -2.16 18.70 -28.31
CA GLU A 94 -2.53 20.12 -28.33
C GLU A 94 -3.78 20.43 -27.48
N LYS A 95 -4.51 19.40 -27.04
CA LYS A 95 -5.75 19.54 -26.27
C LYS A 95 -5.65 18.69 -25.02
N THR A 96 -5.47 19.35 -23.89
CA THR A 96 -5.28 18.70 -22.58
C THR A 96 -5.93 19.48 -21.44
N ALA A 97 -6.87 20.39 -21.79
CA ALA A 97 -7.45 21.37 -20.89
C ALA A 97 -8.60 20.82 -20.06
N ASP A 98 -9.35 19.87 -20.62
CA ASP A 98 -10.51 19.26 -20.00
C ASP A 98 -10.36 17.74 -19.95
N ILE A 99 -11.10 17.08 -19.06
CA ILE A 99 -10.98 15.62 -18.89
C ILE A 99 -11.36 14.88 -20.18
N GLU A 100 -12.36 15.38 -20.91
CA GLU A 100 -12.78 14.86 -22.20
C GLU A 100 -11.71 14.92 -23.31
N ASP A 101 -10.61 15.62 -23.10
CA ASP A 101 -9.46 15.60 -24.02
C ASP A 101 -8.65 14.29 -23.95
N TYR A 102 -9.02 13.35 -23.08
CA TYR A 102 -8.24 12.14 -22.81
C TYR A 102 -9.05 10.86 -23.06
N TYR A 103 -8.35 9.80 -23.49
CA TYR A 103 -8.82 8.42 -23.34
C TYR A 103 -8.68 8.00 -21.89
N HIS A 104 -9.66 7.26 -21.39
CA HIS A 104 -9.71 6.90 -19.98
C HIS A 104 -10.01 5.44 -19.73
N ILE A 105 -9.40 4.93 -18.67
CA ILE A 105 -9.95 3.81 -17.90
C ILE A 105 -10.41 4.42 -16.57
N TRP A 106 -11.73 4.43 -16.38
CA TRP A 106 -12.37 4.91 -15.16
C TRP A 106 -12.75 3.74 -14.27
N THR A 107 -12.51 3.89 -12.97
CA THR A 107 -13.12 3.04 -11.97
C THR A 107 -14.63 3.28 -11.98
N ASN A 108 -15.39 2.25 -12.38
CA ASN A 108 -16.85 2.33 -12.48
C ASN A 108 -17.58 1.97 -11.17
N ARG A 109 -16.83 1.50 -10.17
CA ARG A 109 -17.33 1.13 -8.83
C ARG A 109 -16.20 1.11 -7.81
N GLN A 110 -16.56 1.11 -6.52
CA GLN A 110 -15.63 0.86 -5.44
C GLN A 110 -14.99 -0.54 -5.59
N PRO A 111 -13.65 -0.68 -5.50
CA PRO A 111 -13.02 -1.99 -5.35
C PRO A 111 -13.52 -2.73 -4.09
N PRO A 112 -13.51 -4.08 -4.06
CA PRO A 112 -14.09 -4.85 -2.95
C PRO A 112 -13.48 -4.56 -1.56
N ILE A 113 -12.20 -4.18 -1.51
CA ILE A 113 -11.52 -3.76 -0.29
C ILE A 113 -11.37 -2.24 -0.34
N VAL A 114 -11.86 -1.57 0.70
CA VAL A 114 -11.72 -0.12 0.84
C VAL A 114 -10.24 0.28 0.90
N SER A 115 -9.92 1.40 0.25
CA SER A 115 -8.61 2.02 0.33
C SER A 115 -8.73 3.50 0.68
N PHE A 116 -7.61 4.14 1.02
CA PHE A 116 -7.58 5.52 1.47
C PHE A 116 -6.47 6.32 0.78
N GLN A 117 -6.67 7.62 0.66
CA GLN A 117 -5.62 8.60 0.44
C GLN A 117 -5.29 9.24 1.80
N ILE A 118 -4.08 9.03 2.29
CA ILE A 118 -3.64 9.50 3.60
C ILE A 118 -2.89 10.82 3.50
N ASN A 119 -3.24 11.75 4.37
CA ASN A 119 -2.39 12.91 4.66
C ASN A 119 -1.22 12.43 5.54
N ARG A 120 -0.04 12.28 4.95
CA ARG A 120 1.13 11.67 5.61
C ARG A 120 1.61 12.42 6.85
N VAL A 121 1.49 13.75 6.85
CA VAL A 121 1.80 14.57 8.02
C VAL A 121 0.89 14.24 9.18
N LYS A 122 -0.42 14.27 8.93
CA LYS A 122 -1.44 14.00 9.93
C LYS A 122 -1.27 12.58 10.48
N PHE A 123 -1.12 11.61 9.58
CA PHE A 123 -0.94 10.20 9.91
C PHE A 123 0.31 9.96 10.77
N GLU A 124 1.50 10.41 10.36
CA GLU A 124 2.75 10.16 11.10
C GLU A 124 2.73 10.81 12.48
N ARG A 125 2.22 12.05 12.59
CA ARG A 125 2.07 12.76 13.86
C ARG A 125 1.15 12.00 14.83
N ASP A 126 -0.05 11.64 14.37
CA ASP A 126 -1.05 11.03 15.22
C ASP A 126 -0.62 9.62 15.64
N LEU A 127 -0.01 8.85 14.72
CA LEU A 127 0.50 7.52 15.01
C LEU A 127 1.68 7.54 15.98
N LEU A 128 2.56 8.55 15.90
CA LEU A 128 3.62 8.75 16.90
C LEU A 128 3.02 8.95 18.30
N LYS A 129 2.02 9.83 18.41
CA LYS A 129 1.32 10.09 19.67
C LYS A 129 0.65 8.83 20.21
N MET A 130 -0.03 8.07 19.36
CA MET A 130 -0.63 6.78 19.75
C MET A 130 0.41 5.79 20.27
N ASN A 131 1.58 5.72 19.61
CA ASN A 131 2.66 4.84 20.01
C ASN A 131 3.28 5.24 21.36
N GLN A 132 3.48 6.54 21.60
CA GLN A 132 3.95 7.04 22.89
C GLN A 132 2.95 6.75 24.01
N THR A 133 1.64 6.96 23.77
CA THR A 133 0.59 6.60 24.72
C THR A 133 0.57 5.10 25.04
N ALA A 134 0.92 4.25 24.07
CA ALA A 134 1.08 2.81 24.26
C ALA A 134 2.39 2.41 24.99
N GLY A 135 3.19 3.37 25.43
CA GLY A 135 4.42 3.16 26.20
C GLY A 135 5.66 2.85 25.37
N ILE A 136 5.66 3.16 24.06
CA ILE A 136 6.87 3.08 23.23
C ILE A 136 7.74 4.28 23.54
N ALA A 137 9.02 4.04 23.87
CA ALA A 137 9.95 5.12 24.19
C ALA A 137 10.37 5.86 22.92
N PHE A 138 10.11 7.17 22.87
CA PHE A 138 10.55 8.01 21.76
C PHE A 138 11.75 8.87 22.16
N HIS A 139 12.86 8.70 21.45
CA HIS A 139 14.09 9.46 21.64
C HIS A 139 14.22 10.48 20.51
N LYS A 140 13.95 11.75 20.81
CA LYS A 140 14.12 12.84 19.84
C LYS A 140 15.60 13.14 19.62
N GLY A 141 16.22 12.47 18.66
CA GLY A 141 17.66 12.54 18.47
C GLY A 141 18.14 12.01 17.13
N TYR A 142 19.44 12.17 16.90
CA TYR A 142 20.13 11.67 15.72
C TYR A 142 20.92 10.41 16.06
N VAL A 143 20.77 9.36 15.27
CA VAL A 143 21.68 8.23 15.32
C VAL A 143 23.05 8.69 14.84
N VAL A 144 24.07 8.49 15.68
CA VAL A 144 25.47 8.87 15.42
C VAL A 144 26.25 7.69 14.87
N ASP A 145 26.14 6.54 15.53
CA ASP A 145 26.73 5.28 15.08
C ASP A 145 25.88 4.09 15.53
N VAL A 146 26.09 2.96 14.86
CA VAL A 146 25.51 1.67 15.19
C VAL A 146 26.62 0.63 15.18
N ALA A 147 26.81 -0.07 16.31
CA ALA A 147 27.67 -1.24 16.36
C ALA A 147 26.83 -2.51 16.19
N LEU A 148 27.04 -3.17 15.05
CA LEU A 148 26.45 -4.47 14.73
C LEU A 148 27.30 -5.58 15.36
N THR A 149 26.63 -6.61 15.88
CA THR A 149 27.27 -7.78 16.49
C THR A 149 26.62 -9.06 15.99
N PRO A 150 27.34 -10.20 15.96
CA PRO A 150 26.82 -11.43 15.39
C PRO A 150 25.60 -12.01 16.13
N GLY A 151 24.65 -12.55 15.36
CA GLY A 151 23.52 -13.31 15.90
C GLY A 151 22.73 -12.56 16.98
N ASP A 152 22.59 -13.17 18.17
CA ASP A 152 21.82 -12.61 19.30
C ASP A 152 22.66 -11.75 20.25
N ALA A 153 23.95 -11.52 19.96
CA ALA A 153 24.76 -10.59 20.72
C ALA A 153 24.13 -9.18 20.71
N ILE A 154 24.35 -8.41 21.78
CA ILE A 154 23.76 -7.07 21.93
C ILE A 154 24.35 -6.11 20.91
N LYS A 155 23.48 -5.33 20.25
CA LYS A 155 23.83 -4.22 19.37
C LYS A 155 23.77 -2.93 20.19
N THR A 156 24.57 -1.96 19.79
CA THR A 156 24.52 -0.61 20.38
C THR A 156 24.17 0.42 19.32
N VAL A 157 23.32 1.37 19.69
CA VAL A 157 22.94 2.52 18.87
C VAL A 157 23.25 3.77 19.68
N ASP A 158 24.25 4.52 19.23
CA ASP A 158 24.62 5.78 19.86
C ASP A 158 23.75 6.91 19.31
N VAL A 159 23.06 7.61 20.20
CA VAL A 159 22.08 8.63 19.85
C VAL A 159 22.48 9.96 20.49
N LYS A 160 22.48 11.01 19.70
CA LYS A 160 22.60 12.39 20.20
C LYS A 160 21.21 12.98 20.43
N VAL A 161 20.87 13.23 21.69
CA VAL A 161 19.60 13.83 22.13
C VAL A 161 19.92 15.23 22.68
N GLY A 162 19.59 16.27 21.92
CA GLY A 162 20.02 17.63 22.25
C GLY A 162 21.56 17.76 22.29
N SER A 163 22.10 18.16 23.44
CA SER A 163 23.55 18.21 23.71
C SER A 163 24.11 16.90 24.25
N GLU A 164 23.26 15.98 24.70
CA GLU A 164 23.64 14.75 25.37
C GLU A 164 23.85 13.59 24.37
N LYS A 165 24.67 12.62 24.78
CA LYS A 165 24.81 11.34 24.10
C LYS A 165 24.29 10.25 25.02
N ILE A 166 23.47 9.37 24.45
CA ILE A 166 22.98 8.17 25.10
C ILE A 166 23.30 6.96 24.22
N THR A 167 23.48 5.80 24.84
CA THR A 167 23.67 4.54 24.12
C THR A 167 22.49 3.62 24.38
N LEU A 168 21.79 3.23 23.32
CA LEU A 168 20.70 2.25 23.40
C LEU A 168 21.24 0.86 23.08
N LYS A 169 20.85 -0.14 23.88
CA LYS A 169 21.22 -1.55 23.69
C LYS A 169 19.99 -2.38 23.36
N ALA A 170 20.11 -3.22 22.34
CA ALA A 170 19.05 -4.17 21.98
C ALA A 170 19.59 -5.41 21.27
N LYS A 171 18.82 -6.50 21.31
CA LYS A 171 19.10 -7.71 20.51
C LYS A 171 18.69 -7.54 19.05
N HIS A 172 17.68 -6.70 18.79
CA HIS A 172 17.14 -6.42 17.46
C HIS A 172 17.19 -4.93 17.15
N ILE A 173 17.60 -4.59 15.93
CA ILE A 173 17.57 -3.21 15.45
C ILE A 173 16.90 -3.13 14.07
N ILE A 174 16.11 -2.09 13.85
CA ILE A 174 15.36 -1.87 12.60
C ILE A 174 15.73 -0.50 12.04
N ASP A 175 16.30 -0.45 10.84
CA ASP A 175 16.49 0.78 10.08
C ASP A 175 15.25 1.08 9.26
N ALA A 176 14.54 2.11 9.70
CA ALA A 176 13.40 2.73 9.05
C ALA A 176 13.67 4.23 8.81
N ALA A 177 14.94 4.65 8.78
CA ALA A 177 15.37 6.05 8.66
C ALA A 177 15.32 6.57 7.22
N GLY A 178 14.63 5.82 6.35
CA GLY A 178 14.55 6.05 4.93
C GLY A 178 15.94 6.16 4.30
N ARG A 179 16.13 7.19 3.49
CA ARG A 179 17.35 7.37 2.69
C ARG A 179 18.57 7.87 3.45
N LYS A 180 18.53 7.86 4.79
CA LYS A 180 19.76 7.93 5.60
C LYS A 180 20.57 6.65 5.49
N PHE A 181 19.91 5.52 5.23
CA PHE A 181 20.54 4.22 4.99
C PHE A 181 21.57 3.88 6.07
N ILE A 182 21.17 3.94 7.33
CA ILE A 182 22.09 3.80 8.47
C ILE A 182 22.77 2.43 8.40
N ILE A 183 21.98 1.36 8.30
CA ILE A 183 22.50 0.01 8.10
C ILE A 183 23.06 -0.11 6.68
N GLY A 184 22.33 0.39 5.69
CA GLY A 184 22.69 0.25 4.27
C GLY A 184 24.13 0.68 3.95
N ARG A 185 24.60 1.77 4.57
CA ARG A 185 25.96 2.30 4.45
C ARG A 185 26.98 1.56 5.31
N LYS A 186 26.56 1.00 6.45
CA LYS A 186 27.43 0.24 7.37
C LYS A 186 27.80 -1.14 6.80
N THR A 187 26.93 -1.74 5.97
CA THR A 187 27.06 -3.14 5.53
C THR A 187 27.19 -3.33 4.01
N ASP A 188 27.45 -2.28 3.23
CA ASP A 188 27.44 -2.34 1.75
C ASP A 188 26.18 -3.06 1.20
N ASN A 189 25.02 -2.67 1.70
CA ASN A 189 23.78 -3.39 1.42
C ASN A 189 22.94 -2.75 0.32
N LEU A 190 23.36 -1.61 -0.24
CA LEU A 190 22.54 -0.84 -1.20
C LEU A 190 22.92 -1.14 -2.65
N LEU A 191 21.90 -1.18 -3.51
CA LEU A 191 22.01 -1.28 -4.95
C LEU A 191 21.30 -0.07 -5.58
N PHE A 192 22.08 0.72 -6.32
CA PHE A 192 21.64 1.86 -7.13
C PHE A 192 21.99 1.61 -8.59
N GLY A 193 21.56 2.51 -9.49
CA GLY A 193 21.92 2.44 -10.90
C GLY A 193 20.98 1.56 -11.71
N SER A 194 20.78 1.93 -12.96
CA SER A 194 19.83 1.25 -13.85
C SER A 194 20.23 -0.20 -14.13
N GLU A 195 21.52 -0.51 -14.09
CA GLU A 195 22.07 -1.86 -14.22
C GLU A 195 21.60 -2.82 -13.11
N ASN A 196 21.36 -2.30 -11.90
CA ASN A 196 20.88 -3.09 -10.77
C ASN A 196 19.35 -3.09 -10.62
N LEU A 197 18.66 -2.30 -11.44
CA LEU A 197 17.25 -1.93 -11.30
C LEU A 197 16.44 -2.13 -12.59
N PHE A 198 16.83 -3.10 -13.43
CA PHE A 198 16.14 -3.45 -14.68
C PHE A 198 15.98 -2.27 -15.66
N GLY A 199 16.98 -1.40 -15.74
CA GLY A 199 16.96 -0.23 -16.61
C GLY A 199 16.28 1.00 -16.01
N LEU A 200 15.73 0.92 -14.78
CA LEU A 200 15.00 2.02 -14.19
C LEU A 200 15.92 3.19 -13.81
N ASN A 201 15.67 4.34 -14.43
CA ASN A 201 16.38 5.59 -14.20
C ASN A 201 15.37 6.74 -14.15
N ASN A 202 14.82 7.01 -12.96
CA ASN A 202 13.73 7.96 -12.78
C ASN A 202 13.98 8.96 -11.64
N GLY A 203 13.33 10.11 -11.79
CA GLY A 203 13.20 11.15 -10.77
C GLY A 203 11.73 11.48 -10.54
N ALA A 204 11.48 12.30 -9.52
CA ALA A 204 10.13 12.74 -9.17
C ALA A 204 10.10 14.23 -8.82
N THR A 205 9.02 14.91 -9.22
CA THR A 205 8.71 16.28 -8.78
C THR A 205 7.27 16.32 -8.30
N TRP A 206 6.98 17.02 -7.21
CA TRP A 206 5.61 17.13 -6.72
C TRP A 206 5.39 18.38 -5.91
N MET A 207 4.12 18.71 -5.73
CA MET A 207 3.64 19.78 -4.87
C MET A 207 2.27 19.46 -4.32
N ARG A 208 1.92 20.16 -3.24
CA ARG A 208 0.55 20.18 -2.71
C ARG A 208 -0.11 21.52 -2.90
N VAL A 209 -1.42 21.49 -3.11
CA VAL A 209 -2.26 22.67 -3.33
C VAL A 209 -3.54 22.52 -2.51
N LYS A 210 -3.95 23.57 -1.81
CA LYS A 210 -5.19 23.63 -1.02
C LYS A 210 -6.24 24.49 -1.69
N ASN A 211 -7.48 24.35 -1.25
CA ASN A 211 -8.62 25.14 -1.74
C ASN A 211 -8.81 25.01 -3.27
N VAL A 212 -8.53 23.83 -3.83
CA VAL A 212 -8.61 23.59 -5.28
C VAL A 212 -10.06 23.58 -5.75
N ASP A 213 -10.35 24.24 -6.86
CA ASP A 213 -11.61 24.09 -7.58
C ASP A 213 -11.66 22.75 -8.33
N ARG A 214 -12.26 21.74 -7.69
CA ARG A 214 -12.40 20.40 -8.25
C ARG A 214 -13.25 20.33 -9.53
N ASN A 215 -14.11 21.32 -9.80
CA ASN A 215 -14.98 21.31 -10.98
C ASN A 215 -14.19 21.47 -12.28
N ILE A 216 -12.94 21.95 -12.19
CA ILE A 216 -11.98 21.94 -13.31
C ILE A 216 -11.71 20.51 -13.80
N PHE A 217 -11.75 19.53 -12.90
CA PHE A 217 -11.57 18.12 -13.24
C PHE A 217 -12.86 17.48 -13.75
N HIS A 218 -13.91 17.53 -12.93
CA HIS A 218 -15.21 16.92 -13.18
C HIS A 218 -16.26 17.54 -12.23
N ASP A 219 -17.49 17.78 -12.69
CA ASP A 219 -18.56 18.39 -11.88
C ASP A 219 -19.14 17.45 -10.80
N GLY A 220 -18.89 16.15 -10.97
CA GLY A 220 -19.27 15.07 -10.05
C GLY A 220 -20.54 14.34 -10.45
N TYR A 221 -21.18 14.72 -11.55
CA TYR A 221 -22.42 14.10 -12.03
C TYR A 221 -22.16 13.12 -13.17
N ASP A 222 -22.21 11.83 -12.86
CA ASP A 222 -22.04 10.74 -13.85
C ASP A 222 -23.00 9.57 -13.55
N PRO A 223 -24.33 9.76 -13.76
CA PRO A 223 -25.34 8.75 -13.41
C PRO A 223 -25.27 7.48 -14.26
N GLU A 224 -24.55 7.51 -15.40
CA GLU A 224 -24.47 6.40 -16.36
C GLU A 224 -23.12 5.68 -16.31
N GLY A 225 -22.05 6.34 -15.87
CA GLY A 225 -20.68 5.82 -15.95
C GLY A 225 -20.12 5.21 -14.66
N SER A 226 -20.54 5.66 -13.47
CA SER A 226 -19.93 5.19 -12.22
C SER A 226 -20.85 5.22 -10.99
N THR A 227 -20.66 4.26 -10.08
CA THR A 227 -21.24 4.27 -8.74
C THR A 227 -20.36 4.94 -7.69
N GLY A 228 -19.21 5.51 -8.10
CA GLY A 228 -18.28 6.20 -7.24
C GLY A 228 -17.73 7.49 -7.86
N SER A 229 -17.10 8.32 -7.03
CA SER A 229 -16.48 9.57 -7.48
C SER A 229 -15.18 9.33 -8.25
N HIS A 230 -15.11 9.92 -9.44
CA HIS A 230 -13.89 10.01 -10.26
C HIS A 230 -12.78 10.84 -9.59
N TYR A 231 -13.16 11.92 -8.88
CA TYR A 231 -12.22 12.82 -8.23
C TYR A 231 -11.47 12.14 -7.09
N TYR A 232 -12.17 11.35 -6.27
CA TYR A 232 -11.60 10.65 -5.11
C TYR A 232 -10.91 9.31 -5.45
N ALA A 233 -10.69 9.02 -6.73
CA ALA A 233 -9.75 7.99 -7.16
C ALA A 233 -8.30 8.49 -7.07
N THR A 234 -7.34 7.59 -7.26
CA THR A 234 -5.99 8.01 -7.68
C THR A 234 -5.98 8.17 -9.18
N ASN A 235 -5.78 9.39 -9.67
CA ASN A 235 -5.82 9.70 -11.10
C ASN A 235 -4.40 9.73 -11.68
N HIS A 236 -4.16 8.98 -12.76
CA HIS A 236 -2.85 8.82 -13.40
C HIS A 236 -2.87 9.36 -14.82
N TYR A 237 -2.07 10.39 -15.12
CA TYR A 237 -1.98 10.95 -16.47
C TYR A 237 -0.68 10.51 -17.10
N PHE A 238 -0.74 9.99 -18.32
CA PHE A 238 0.41 9.41 -19.00
C PHE A 238 0.84 10.20 -20.22
N GLY A 239 2.14 10.14 -20.50
CA GLY A 239 2.70 10.63 -21.75
C GLY A 239 4.09 10.02 -22.02
N HIS A 240 4.80 10.59 -22.98
CA HIS A 240 6.11 10.07 -23.37
C HIS A 240 7.13 10.28 -22.24
N GLY A 241 7.68 9.18 -21.69
CA GLY A 241 8.69 9.23 -20.65
C GLY A 241 8.21 9.62 -19.25
N HIS A 242 6.91 9.78 -19.01
CA HIS A 242 6.38 10.19 -17.72
C HIS A 242 4.99 9.66 -17.42
N TRP A 243 4.66 9.68 -16.13
CA TRP A 243 3.29 9.68 -15.66
C TRP A 243 3.14 10.63 -14.48
N LEU A 244 1.93 11.12 -14.26
CA LEU A 244 1.57 12.08 -13.22
C LEU A 244 0.51 11.50 -12.31
N TRP A 245 0.54 11.84 -11.02
CA TRP A 245 -0.55 11.57 -10.09
C TRP A 245 -1.33 12.84 -9.76
N MET A 246 -2.63 12.65 -9.51
CA MET A 246 -3.49 13.58 -8.80
C MET A 246 -4.20 12.80 -7.69
N ILE A 247 -3.95 13.20 -6.43
CA ILE A 247 -4.42 12.50 -5.23
C ILE A 247 -5.07 13.53 -4.29
N PRO A 248 -6.40 13.47 -4.05
CA PRO A 248 -7.03 14.24 -2.99
C PRO A 248 -6.68 13.66 -1.62
N ILE A 249 -6.05 14.46 -0.76
CA ILE A 249 -5.52 14.01 0.54
C ILE A 249 -6.22 14.65 1.74
N ASP A 250 -7.05 15.67 1.52
CA ASP A 250 -7.87 16.28 2.56
C ASP A 250 -9.18 16.82 1.98
N THR A 251 -10.32 16.39 2.55
CA THR A 251 -11.65 16.83 2.11
C THR A 251 -12.05 18.20 2.64
N GLN A 252 -11.53 18.62 3.79
CA GLN A 252 -11.87 19.90 4.42
C GLN A 252 -11.06 21.04 3.81
N ALA A 253 -9.75 20.84 3.66
CA ALA A 253 -8.85 21.81 3.04
C ALA A 253 -8.85 21.73 1.51
N MET A 254 -9.61 20.79 0.93
CA MET A 254 -9.60 20.49 -0.52
C MET A 254 -8.17 20.36 -1.05
N GLU A 255 -7.34 19.60 -0.32
CA GLU A 255 -5.91 19.49 -0.58
C GLU A 255 -5.64 18.40 -1.61
N LEU A 256 -4.93 18.74 -2.68
CA LEU A 256 -4.41 17.82 -3.69
C LEU A 256 -2.90 17.67 -3.56
N SER A 257 -2.42 16.44 -3.73
CA SER A 257 -1.04 16.13 -4.08
C SER A 257 -0.97 15.86 -5.59
N ILE A 258 -0.13 16.63 -6.28
CA ILE A 258 0.10 16.50 -7.72
C ILE A 258 1.60 16.38 -7.98
N GLY A 259 1.99 15.37 -8.73
CA GLY A 259 3.40 15.15 -9.04
C GLY A 259 3.61 14.28 -10.26
N ILE A 260 4.86 14.26 -10.72
CA ILE A 260 5.34 13.56 -11.90
C ILE A 260 6.42 12.57 -11.49
N MET A 261 6.36 11.36 -12.05
CA MET A 261 7.51 10.48 -12.19
C MET A 261 8.00 10.61 -13.64
N HIS A 262 9.28 10.94 -13.81
CA HIS A 262 9.87 11.14 -15.14
C HIS A 262 11.10 10.24 -15.31
N HIS A 263 11.23 9.66 -16.50
CA HIS A 263 12.37 8.83 -16.87
C HIS A 263 13.45 9.69 -17.53
N HIS A 264 14.68 9.64 -17.01
CA HIS A 264 15.76 10.53 -17.44
C HIS A 264 16.19 10.31 -18.89
N ASP A 265 15.93 9.14 -19.44
CA ASP A 265 16.25 8.80 -20.84
C ASP A 265 15.39 9.60 -21.83
N VAL A 266 14.27 10.17 -21.37
CA VAL A 266 13.34 10.97 -22.18
C VAL A 266 13.22 12.40 -21.65
N ILE A 267 13.05 12.57 -20.34
CA ILE A 267 12.91 13.87 -19.66
C ILE A 267 14.06 14.06 -18.67
N PRO A 268 15.10 14.82 -19.05
CA PRO A 268 16.23 15.12 -18.18
C PRO A 268 15.80 15.78 -16.88
N ALA A 269 16.43 15.39 -15.77
CA ALA A 269 16.27 15.96 -14.43
C ALA A 269 16.13 17.50 -14.41
N LYS A 270 17.01 18.20 -15.12
CA LYS A 270 17.06 19.67 -15.17
C LYS A 270 15.83 20.34 -15.81
N HIS A 271 14.95 19.59 -16.48
CA HIS A 271 13.75 20.13 -17.15
C HIS A 271 12.52 20.21 -16.25
N ILE A 272 12.55 19.60 -15.06
CA ILE A 272 11.40 19.55 -14.14
C ILE A 272 11.75 19.93 -12.69
N ASN A 273 13.03 20.22 -12.41
CA ASN A 273 13.58 20.27 -11.04
C ASN A 273 13.25 21.53 -10.22
N THR A 274 12.41 22.42 -10.74
CA THR A 274 11.99 23.67 -10.10
C THR A 274 10.51 23.87 -10.34
N GLN A 275 9.82 24.55 -9.42
CA GLN A 275 8.38 24.77 -9.50
C GLN A 275 7.95 25.37 -10.84
N ASP A 276 8.61 26.43 -11.32
CA ASP A 276 8.26 27.07 -12.60
C ASP A 276 8.36 26.12 -13.80
N LYS A 277 9.38 25.26 -13.82
CA LYS A 277 9.58 24.27 -14.88
C LYS A 277 8.54 23.16 -14.83
N PHE A 278 8.18 22.71 -13.62
CA PHE A 278 7.11 21.73 -13.45
C PHE A 278 5.76 22.31 -13.89
N LEU A 279 5.43 23.54 -13.48
CA LEU A 279 4.21 24.22 -13.91
C LEU A 279 4.19 24.48 -15.42
N ALA A 280 5.32 24.87 -16.02
CA ALA A 280 5.44 25.00 -17.47
C ALA A 280 5.20 23.66 -18.17
N PHE A 281 5.78 22.56 -17.67
CA PHE A 281 5.55 21.23 -18.20
C PHE A 281 4.05 20.85 -18.16
N LEU A 282 3.39 21.06 -17.03
CA LEU A 282 1.96 20.80 -16.89
C LEU A 282 1.12 21.67 -17.82
N ARG A 283 1.44 22.96 -17.94
CA ARG A 283 0.69 23.89 -18.81
C ARG A 283 0.66 23.40 -20.26
N GLU A 284 1.80 22.92 -20.76
CA GLU A 284 1.95 22.50 -22.15
C GLU A 284 1.48 21.06 -22.40
N ASN A 285 1.61 20.14 -21.43
CA ASN A 285 1.38 18.71 -21.67
C ASN A 285 0.14 18.14 -20.96
N HIS A 286 -0.33 18.78 -19.88
CA HIS A 286 -1.45 18.32 -19.06
C HIS A 286 -2.19 19.51 -18.43
N ASN A 287 -2.75 20.38 -19.29
CA ASN A 287 -3.24 21.70 -18.90
C ASN A 287 -4.31 21.66 -17.80
N ILE A 288 -5.14 20.62 -17.75
CA ILE A 288 -6.10 20.36 -16.67
C ILE A 288 -5.44 20.36 -15.27
N LEU A 289 -4.28 19.70 -15.13
CA LEU A 289 -3.54 19.67 -13.86
C LEU A 289 -2.92 21.01 -13.52
N TYR A 290 -2.43 21.74 -14.53
CA TYR A 290 -1.95 23.11 -14.34
C TYR A 290 -3.08 24.02 -13.83
N ARG A 291 -4.27 23.96 -14.44
CA ARG A 291 -5.45 24.75 -14.03
C ARG A 291 -5.90 24.41 -12.61
N LEU A 292 -5.88 23.13 -12.22
CA LEU A 292 -6.17 22.70 -10.85
C LEU A 292 -5.17 23.28 -9.84
N ILE A 293 -3.88 23.34 -10.18
CA ILE A 293 -2.88 23.94 -9.31
C ILE A 293 -3.08 25.45 -9.19
N GLU A 294 -3.35 26.14 -10.30
CA GLU A 294 -3.53 27.60 -10.31
C GLU A 294 -4.85 28.05 -9.68
N SER A 295 -5.84 27.18 -9.52
CA SER A 295 -7.10 27.53 -8.85
C SER A 295 -6.99 27.56 -7.32
N GLY A 296 -5.91 27.01 -6.75
CA GLY A 296 -5.72 26.88 -5.32
C GLY A 296 -4.44 27.51 -4.76
N GLU A 297 -4.25 27.36 -3.46
CA GLU A 297 -3.11 27.86 -2.71
C GLU A 297 -1.97 26.83 -2.70
N LYS A 298 -0.84 27.18 -3.32
CA LYS A 298 0.36 26.34 -3.39
C LYS A 298 0.98 26.21 -1.99
N VAL A 299 1.12 24.99 -1.50
CA VAL A 299 1.61 24.70 -0.13
C VAL A 299 3.13 24.51 -0.11
N ASP A 300 3.66 23.73 -1.03
CA ASP A 300 5.07 23.35 -1.10
C ASP A 300 5.47 22.90 -2.51
N PHE A 301 6.76 22.65 -2.69
CA PHE A 301 7.33 22.06 -3.90
C PHE A 301 8.53 21.21 -3.53
N HIS A 302 8.65 20.04 -4.17
CA HIS A 302 9.70 19.08 -3.90
C HIS A 302 10.22 18.47 -5.19
N TYR A 303 11.53 18.22 -5.21
CA TYR A 303 12.20 17.52 -6.28
C TYR A 303 13.11 16.42 -5.74
N ARG A 304 13.07 15.27 -6.41
CA ARG A 304 13.93 14.13 -6.16
C ARG A 304 14.62 13.71 -7.46
N PRO A 305 15.94 13.91 -7.58
CA PRO A 305 16.66 13.56 -8.81
C PRO A 305 16.81 12.07 -9.02
N GLN A 306 16.77 11.26 -7.97
CA GLN A 306 16.83 9.81 -8.10
C GLN A 306 15.92 9.18 -7.05
N VAL A 307 14.98 8.36 -7.52
CA VAL A 307 14.03 7.66 -6.66
C VAL A 307 14.52 6.25 -6.37
N ALA A 308 14.78 5.48 -7.42
CA ALA A 308 14.90 4.03 -7.35
C ALA A 308 16.19 3.54 -6.65
N HIS A 309 16.04 2.56 -5.75
CA HIS A 309 17.12 1.80 -5.12
C HIS A 309 16.54 0.55 -4.44
N ARG A 310 17.41 -0.42 -4.09
CA ARG A 310 17.02 -1.57 -3.28
C ARG A 310 18.17 -2.09 -2.42
N SER A 311 17.86 -2.96 -1.47
CA SER A 311 18.84 -3.63 -0.62
C SER A 311 19.17 -5.04 -1.10
N LYS A 312 20.38 -5.52 -0.83
CA LYS A 312 20.82 -6.91 -1.11
C LYS A 312 20.19 -7.89 -0.12
N THR A 313 20.09 -7.49 1.15
CA THR A 313 19.52 -8.23 2.26
C THR A 313 18.57 -7.32 3.04
N MET A 314 17.39 -7.82 3.39
CA MET A 314 16.44 -7.06 4.21
C MET A 314 16.46 -7.48 5.67
N PHE A 315 16.56 -8.78 5.94
CA PHE A 315 16.55 -9.32 7.31
C PHE A 315 17.79 -10.19 7.53
N SER A 316 18.70 -9.72 8.37
CA SER A 316 20.00 -10.35 8.58
C SER A 316 20.00 -11.44 9.65
N PRO A 317 20.84 -12.49 9.54
CA PRO A 317 21.09 -13.42 10.66
C PRO A 317 21.56 -12.70 11.94
N ASP A 318 22.16 -11.51 11.80
CA ASP A 318 22.67 -10.69 12.91
C ASP A 318 21.60 -9.76 13.51
N ASN A 319 20.31 -10.06 13.36
CA ASN A 319 19.18 -9.33 13.94
C ASN A 319 19.13 -7.82 13.64
N TRP A 320 19.61 -7.45 12.45
CA TRP A 320 19.36 -6.14 11.89
C TRP A 320 18.41 -6.28 10.70
N TYR A 321 17.50 -5.31 10.57
CA TYR A 321 16.44 -5.32 9.57
C TYR A 321 16.37 -3.95 8.89
N VAL A 322 16.16 -3.91 7.58
CA VAL A 322 15.87 -2.66 6.83
C VAL A 322 14.45 -2.71 6.29
N ILE A 323 13.68 -1.64 6.49
CA ILE A 323 12.28 -1.56 6.03
C ILE A 323 11.96 -0.19 5.40
N GLY A 324 10.92 -0.17 4.57
CA GLY A 324 10.50 1.02 3.83
C GLY A 324 11.59 1.59 2.94
N ASP A 325 11.68 2.92 2.90
CA ASP A 325 12.62 3.65 2.03
C ASP A 325 14.11 3.43 2.41
N ALA A 326 14.40 2.75 3.53
CA ALA A 326 15.75 2.29 3.86
C ALA A 326 16.08 0.95 3.18
N ALA A 327 15.04 0.17 2.83
CA ALA A 327 15.17 -1.09 2.11
C ALA A 327 15.08 -0.89 0.60
N CYS A 328 14.00 -0.29 0.10
CA CYS A 328 13.76 -0.12 -1.33
C CYS A 328 12.64 0.86 -1.66
N ILE A 329 12.72 1.43 -2.87
CA ILE A 329 11.62 2.09 -3.59
C ILE A 329 12.01 2.12 -5.07
N PHE A 330 11.03 2.16 -5.98
CA PHE A 330 11.30 2.13 -7.42
C PHE A 330 10.55 3.24 -8.14
N ASP A 331 9.23 3.22 -8.03
CA ASP A 331 8.32 4.19 -8.63
C ASP A 331 7.09 4.36 -7.72
N ALA A 332 6.36 5.47 -7.86
CA ALA A 332 5.12 5.69 -7.12
C ALA A 332 3.91 4.98 -7.77
N PHE A 333 4.07 4.49 -9.01
CA PHE A 333 3.00 3.86 -9.77
C PHE A 333 2.51 2.58 -9.07
N TYR A 334 1.17 2.43 -8.99
CA TYR A 334 0.44 1.42 -8.20
C TYR A 334 0.60 1.46 -6.68
N SER A 335 1.28 2.46 -6.10
CA SER A 335 1.43 2.59 -4.64
C SER A 335 2.02 1.38 -3.92
N LEU A 336 2.86 0.59 -4.60
CA LEU A 336 3.38 -0.67 -4.06
C LEU A 336 4.39 -0.50 -2.92
N GLY A 337 4.90 0.72 -2.70
CA GLY A 337 5.80 1.03 -1.58
C GLY A 337 5.22 0.64 -0.22
N THR A 338 3.97 1.00 0.04
CA THR A 338 3.32 0.67 1.32
C THR A 338 3.00 -0.83 1.45
N THR A 339 2.70 -1.49 0.34
CA THR A 339 2.52 -2.95 0.29
C THR A 339 3.80 -3.68 0.66
N MET A 340 4.94 -3.28 0.09
CA MET A 340 6.26 -3.84 0.45
C MET A 340 6.58 -3.59 1.93
N ILE A 341 6.19 -2.43 2.47
CA ILE A 341 6.32 -2.13 3.91
C ILE A 341 5.46 -3.07 4.76
N ALA A 342 4.20 -3.31 4.39
CA ALA A 342 3.30 -4.20 5.12
C ALA A 342 3.85 -5.62 5.23
N PHE A 343 4.28 -6.20 4.09
CA PHE A 343 4.92 -7.52 4.08
C PHE A 343 6.18 -7.55 4.95
N ALA A 344 7.04 -6.53 4.83
CA ALA A 344 8.28 -6.49 5.60
C ALA A 344 8.02 -6.37 7.11
N ILE A 345 7.04 -5.57 7.53
CA ILE A 345 6.70 -5.38 8.94
C ILE A 345 6.20 -6.68 9.57
N GLU A 346 5.28 -7.38 8.90
CA GLU A 346 4.77 -8.66 9.40
C GLU A 346 5.87 -9.72 9.48
N SER A 347 6.71 -9.82 8.43
CA SER A 347 7.88 -10.70 8.44
C SER A 347 8.83 -10.40 9.61
N VAL A 348 9.16 -9.12 9.85
CA VAL A 348 10.07 -8.74 10.95
C VAL A 348 9.43 -9.03 12.31
N THR A 349 8.14 -8.75 12.48
CA THR A 349 7.42 -9.08 13.72
C THR A 349 7.44 -10.58 14.00
N GLU A 350 7.14 -11.43 13.02
CA GLU A 350 7.20 -12.88 13.19
C GLU A 350 8.62 -13.40 13.51
N ILE A 351 9.65 -12.83 12.89
CA ILE A 351 11.04 -13.18 13.20
C ILE A 351 11.37 -12.83 14.65
N ILE A 352 11.05 -11.61 15.08
CA ILE A 352 11.34 -11.14 16.45
C ILE A 352 10.54 -11.97 17.46
N GLN A 353 9.26 -12.24 17.20
CA GLN A 353 8.43 -13.07 18.06
C GLN A 353 9.00 -14.49 18.20
N ALA A 354 9.38 -15.12 17.09
CA ALA A 354 10.00 -16.45 17.11
C ALA A 354 11.33 -16.47 17.88
N LYS A 355 12.17 -15.45 17.70
CA LYS A 355 13.45 -15.32 18.43
C LYS A 355 13.26 -15.07 19.92
N LEU A 356 12.34 -14.19 20.31
CA LEU A 356 12.01 -13.96 21.73
C LEU A 356 11.41 -15.20 22.40
N ALA A 357 10.65 -16.00 21.65
CA ALA A 357 10.10 -17.28 22.12
C ALA A 357 11.11 -18.44 22.09
N ASN A 358 12.35 -18.23 21.62
CA ASN A 358 13.34 -19.28 21.37
C ASN A 358 12.79 -20.44 20.50
N ALA A 359 11.96 -20.12 19.50
CA ALA A 359 11.37 -21.12 18.62
C ALA A 359 12.46 -21.78 17.75
N ALA A 360 12.39 -23.11 17.61
CA ALA A 360 13.39 -23.89 16.86
C ALA A 360 13.46 -23.51 15.36
N ASP A 361 12.38 -22.94 14.82
CA ASP A 361 12.25 -22.52 13.43
C ASP A 361 12.59 -21.03 13.20
N ALA A 362 13.07 -20.30 14.21
CA ALA A 362 13.27 -18.85 14.12
C ALA A 362 14.25 -18.43 12.99
N GLU A 363 15.35 -19.17 12.80
CA GLU A 363 16.29 -18.89 11.70
C GLU A 363 15.72 -19.31 10.34
N GLN A 364 14.96 -20.41 10.29
CA GLN A 364 14.27 -20.83 9.07
C GLN A 364 13.27 -19.77 8.61
N LYS A 365 12.47 -19.23 9.54
CA LYS A 365 11.57 -18.09 9.31
C LYS A 365 12.33 -16.88 8.81
N ARG A 366 13.42 -16.48 9.48
CA ARG A 366 14.23 -15.34 9.07
C ARG A 366 14.74 -15.48 7.63
N SER A 367 15.29 -16.64 7.27
CA SER A 367 15.79 -16.87 5.91
C SER A 367 14.67 -16.81 4.88
N ALA A 368 13.60 -17.58 5.09
CA ALA A 368 12.49 -17.66 4.15
C ALA A 368 11.81 -16.30 3.94
N TYR A 369 11.61 -15.53 5.01
CA TYR A 369 10.97 -14.22 4.90
C TYR A 369 11.89 -13.17 4.27
N ASN A 370 13.21 -13.25 4.49
CA ASN A 370 14.17 -12.40 3.77
C ASN A 370 14.13 -12.71 2.26
N GLU A 371 14.19 -14.00 1.90
CA GLU A 371 14.13 -14.44 0.51
C GLU A 371 12.83 -14.00 -0.17
N PHE A 372 11.70 -14.12 0.52
CA PHE A 372 10.43 -13.62 0.03
C PHE A 372 10.42 -12.12 -0.19
N ASN A 373 10.84 -11.32 0.79
CA ASN A 373 10.81 -9.86 0.66
C ASN A 373 11.79 -9.39 -0.43
N VAL A 374 12.97 -10.01 -0.55
CA VAL A 374 13.90 -9.72 -1.66
C VAL A 374 13.33 -10.12 -3.01
N ALA A 375 12.68 -11.29 -3.12
CA ALA A 375 12.04 -11.73 -4.36
C ALA A 375 10.84 -10.84 -4.73
N TYR A 376 10.03 -10.45 -3.74
CA TYR A 376 8.87 -9.58 -3.95
C TYR A 376 9.29 -8.17 -4.38
N THR A 377 10.28 -7.56 -3.72
CA THR A 377 10.81 -6.25 -4.13
C THR A 377 11.37 -6.28 -5.56
N ARG A 378 12.05 -7.36 -5.94
CA ARG A 378 12.51 -7.59 -7.31
C ARG A 378 11.34 -7.70 -8.29
N SER A 379 10.27 -8.39 -7.91
CA SER A 379 9.06 -8.51 -8.72
C SER A 379 8.32 -7.18 -8.89
N VAL A 380 8.38 -6.28 -7.90
CA VAL A 380 7.87 -4.92 -8.02
C VAL A 380 8.77 -4.08 -8.92
N ASN A 381 10.10 -4.18 -8.79
CA ASN A 381 11.04 -3.43 -9.63
C ASN A 381 10.84 -3.71 -11.12
N ILE A 382 10.66 -4.97 -11.52
CA ILE A 382 10.52 -5.34 -12.94
C ILE A 382 9.25 -4.73 -13.55
N LEU A 383 8.20 -4.44 -12.76
CA LEU A 383 6.99 -3.77 -13.23
C LEU A 383 7.24 -2.39 -13.83
N TYR A 384 8.38 -1.76 -13.58
CA TYR A 384 8.70 -0.44 -14.13
C TYR A 384 9.67 -0.49 -15.31
N ARG A 385 10.08 -1.70 -15.71
CA ARG A 385 10.96 -1.92 -16.86
C ARG A 385 10.30 -1.38 -18.12
N ASP A 386 11.09 -0.65 -18.92
CA ASP A 386 10.71 -0.06 -20.21
C ASP A 386 9.52 0.94 -20.18
N HIS A 387 9.12 1.41 -18.99
CA HIS A 387 8.07 2.43 -18.85
C HIS A 387 8.34 3.70 -19.66
N ALA A 388 9.60 4.14 -19.74
CA ALA A 388 10.00 5.29 -20.55
C ALA A 388 9.50 5.22 -22.01
N LYS A 389 9.37 4.01 -22.56
CA LYS A 389 8.88 3.76 -23.93
C LYS A 389 7.37 3.58 -24.00
N GLN A 390 6.77 2.97 -22.99
CA GLN A 390 5.41 2.42 -23.08
C GLN A 390 4.33 3.32 -22.47
N LEU A 391 4.66 4.14 -21.47
CA LEU A 391 3.66 4.89 -20.67
C LEU A 391 2.68 5.69 -21.54
N GLY A 392 3.20 6.43 -22.53
CA GLY A 392 2.37 7.28 -23.39
C GLY A 392 1.50 6.54 -24.42
N HIS A 393 1.67 5.23 -24.61
CA HIS A 393 0.94 4.48 -25.63
C HIS A 393 -0.30 3.79 -25.03
N ALA A 394 -1.45 4.48 -25.04
CA ALA A 394 -2.70 4.05 -24.39
C ALA A 394 -3.09 2.59 -24.69
N SER A 395 -3.04 2.19 -25.96
CA SER A 395 -3.39 0.82 -26.36
C SER A 395 -2.42 -0.25 -25.81
N ILE A 396 -1.16 0.08 -25.54
CA ILE A 396 -0.19 -0.89 -25.01
C ILE A 396 -0.23 -0.87 -23.48
N MET A 397 -0.25 0.33 -22.89
CA MET A 397 -0.25 0.48 -21.45
C MET A 397 -1.54 -0.05 -20.80
N SER A 398 -2.70 0.10 -21.45
CA SER A 398 -3.96 -0.51 -20.96
C SER A 398 -3.90 -2.04 -20.87
N TRP A 399 -3.32 -2.69 -21.87
CA TRP A 399 -3.11 -4.14 -21.86
C TRP A 399 -2.11 -4.58 -20.79
N ARG A 400 -1.02 -3.82 -20.61
CA ARG A 400 -0.05 -4.04 -19.54
C ARG A 400 -0.69 -3.90 -18.16
N ILE A 401 -1.45 -2.83 -17.91
CA ILE A 401 -2.18 -2.60 -16.66
C ILE A 401 -3.14 -3.75 -16.38
N TYR A 402 -3.92 -4.17 -17.38
CA TYR A 402 -4.84 -5.29 -17.24
C TYR A 402 -4.08 -6.56 -16.77
N PHE A 403 -3.00 -6.94 -17.47
CA PHE A 403 -2.20 -8.11 -17.10
C PHE A 403 -1.65 -8.01 -15.66
N GLU A 404 -1.11 -6.85 -15.28
CA GLU A 404 -0.54 -6.63 -13.95
C GLU A 404 -1.63 -6.67 -12.85
N TYR A 405 -2.82 -6.14 -13.11
CA TYR A 405 -3.95 -6.20 -12.19
C TYR A 405 -4.47 -7.62 -11.96
N MET A 406 -4.40 -8.50 -12.95
CA MET A 406 -4.78 -9.91 -12.77
C MET A 406 -3.97 -10.56 -11.65
N TRP A 407 -2.66 -10.30 -11.61
CA TRP A 407 -1.77 -10.80 -10.55
C TRP A 407 -2.02 -10.12 -9.21
N TRP A 408 -2.31 -8.82 -9.20
CA TRP A 408 -2.59 -8.08 -7.97
C TRP A 408 -3.83 -8.64 -7.24
N PHE A 409 -4.99 -8.62 -7.89
CA PHE A 409 -6.27 -9.02 -7.28
C PHE A 409 -6.44 -10.54 -7.18
N GLY A 410 -5.87 -11.27 -8.14
CA GLY A 410 -5.98 -12.71 -8.21
C GLY A 410 -4.94 -13.44 -7.35
N VAL A 411 -3.81 -12.82 -6.99
CA VAL A 411 -2.74 -13.50 -6.24
C VAL A 411 -2.27 -12.70 -5.03
N ILE A 412 -1.83 -11.45 -5.20
CA ILE A 412 -1.16 -10.71 -4.13
C ILE A 412 -2.13 -10.33 -2.99
N VAL A 413 -3.36 -9.92 -3.32
CA VAL A 413 -4.37 -9.61 -2.31
C VAL A 413 -4.75 -10.87 -1.49
N PRO A 414 -5.14 -12.01 -2.11
CA PRO A 414 -5.39 -13.26 -1.37
C PRO A 414 -4.19 -13.78 -0.57
N LEU A 415 -2.97 -13.64 -1.12
CA LEU A 415 -1.71 -13.99 -0.45
C LEU A 415 -1.59 -13.26 0.89
N TYR A 416 -1.82 -11.95 0.89
CA TYR A 416 -1.76 -11.13 2.09
C TYR A 416 -2.92 -11.40 3.06
N VAL A 417 -4.15 -11.47 2.56
CA VAL A 417 -5.35 -11.73 3.39
C VAL A 417 -5.22 -13.03 4.16
N GLY A 418 -4.78 -14.09 3.48
CA GLY A 418 -4.57 -15.40 4.10
C GLY A 418 -3.24 -15.58 4.83
N LYS A 419 -2.40 -14.53 4.94
CA LYS A 419 -1.06 -14.60 5.56
C LYS A 419 -0.15 -15.67 4.95
N TRP A 420 -0.34 -16.00 3.67
CA TRP A 420 0.43 -17.03 2.96
C TRP A 420 1.91 -16.64 2.79
N HIS A 421 2.24 -15.36 2.91
CA HIS A 421 3.62 -14.86 2.95
C HIS A 421 4.33 -15.14 4.28
N LEU A 422 3.66 -15.76 5.24
CA LEU A 422 4.24 -16.23 6.50
C LEU A 422 4.21 -17.77 6.61
N ASP A 423 3.71 -18.46 5.59
CA ASP A 423 3.67 -19.93 5.55
C ASP A 423 4.92 -20.49 4.87
N LEU A 424 5.73 -21.24 5.62
CA LEU A 424 7.02 -21.74 5.14
C LEU A 424 6.91 -22.76 3.98
N GLU A 425 5.82 -23.53 3.91
CA GLU A 425 5.61 -24.49 2.82
C GLU A 425 5.28 -23.76 1.53
N PHE A 426 4.31 -22.84 1.58
CA PHE A 426 3.84 -22.07 0.44
C PHE A 426 4.90 -21.10 -0.08
N ILE A 427 5.54 -20.34 0.81
CA ILE A 427 6.39 -19.21 0.41
C ILE A 427 7.61 -19.66 -0.40
N ASN A 428 8.17 -20.83 -0.10
CA ASN A 428 9.30 -21.40 -0.82
C ASN A 428 8.93 -21.71 -2.28
N LEU A 429 7.76 -22.31 -2.51
CA LEU A 429 7.25 -22.57 -3.85
C LEU A 429 6.89 -21.27 -4.57
N PHE A 430 6.28 -20.33 -3.86
CA PHE A 430 5.90 -19.03 -4.41
C PHE A 430 7.12 -18.23 -4.87
N VAL A 431 8.17 -18.12 -4.05
CA VAL A 431 9.42 -17.40 -4.37
C VAL A 431 10.10 -17.99 -5.61
N LYS A 432 10.15 -19.32 -5.72
CA LYS A 432 10.72 -20.00 -6.90
C LYS A 432 9.97 -19.61 -8.18
N ASN A 433 8.63 -19.66 -8.15
CA ASN A 433 7.81 -19.31 -9.31
C ASN A 433 7.86 -17.81 -9.63
N LEU A 434 7.87 -16.95 -8.60
CA LEU A 434 7.99 -15.51 -8.75
C LEU A 434 9.29 -15.14 -9.45
N ASN A 435 10.43 -15.67 -8.98
CA ASN A 435 11.73 -15.45 -9.63
C ASN A 435 11.75 -15.99 -11.07
N SER A 436 11.19 -17.18 -11.31
CA SER A 436 11.07 -17.73 -12.67
C SER A 436 10.26 -16.81 -13.61
N ASN A 437 9.25 -16.11 -13.11
CA ASN A 437 8.48 -15.14 -13.89
C ASN A 437 9.23 -13.84 -14.15
N VAL A 438 9.92 -13.32 -13.12
CA VAL A 438 10.76 -12.12 -13.21
C VAL A 438 11.91 -12.31 -14.21
N ASP A 439 12.50 -13.51 -14.25
CA ASP A 439 13.56 -13.86 -15.19
C ASP A 439 13.07 -14.37 -16.56
N GLY A 440 11.78 -14.62 -16.70
CA GLY A 440 11.18 -15.29 -17.84
C GLY A 440 10.12 -14.45 -18.55
N ILE A 441 8.85 -14.70 -18.22
CA ILE A 441 7.71 -14.19 -18.98
C ILE A 441 7.56 -12.66 -18.91
N PHE A 442 7.85 -12.02 -17.77
CA PHE A 442 7.70 -10.57 -17.63
C PHE A 442 8.63 -9.76 -18.56
N PRO A 443 9.96 -9.97 -18.55
CA PRO A 443 10.84 -9.23 -19.46
C PRO A 443 10.58 -9.58 -20.94
N GLU A 444 10.15 -10.80 -21.24
CA GLU A 444 9.73 -11.20 -22.59
C GLU A 444 8.49 -10.42 -23.03
N LEU A 445 7.47 -10.32 -22.18
CA LEU A 445 6.24 -9.59 -22.47
C LEU A 445 6.52 -8.09 -22.65
N TYR A 446 7.35 -7.49 -21.79
CA TYR A 446 7.72 -6.09 -21.91
C TYR A 446 8.52 -5.80 -23.18
N LYS A 447 9.35 -6.74 -23.64
CA LYS A 447 10.00 -6.64 -24.96
C LYS A 447 8.98 -6.67 -26.10
N GLN A 448 7.95 -7.50 -26.01
CA GLN A 448 6.89 -7.54 -27.03
C GLN A 448 6.07 -6.24 -27.06
N PHE A 449 5.75 -5.66 -25.90
CA PHE A 449 5.15 -4.33 -25.84
C PHE A 449 6.02 -3.27 -26.52
N ASN A 450 7.35 -3.28 -26.26
CA ASN A 450 8.26 -2.37 -26.97
C ASN A 450 8.19 -2.55 -28.49
N GLN A 451 8.15 -3.79 -28.99
CA GLN A 451 8.02 -4.05 -30.43
C GLN A 451 6.74 -3.48 -31.02
N LEU A 452 5.62 -3.55 -30.29
CA LEU A 452 4.35 -2.99 -30.75
C LEU A 452 4.36 -1.46 -30.72
N VAL A 453 4.97 -0.85 -29.69
CA VAL A 453 5.18 0.60 -29.61
C VAL A 453 6.05 1.09 -30.77
N GLU A 454 7.17 0.42 -31.05
CA GLU A 454 8.09 0.76 -32.14
C GLU A 454 7.43 0.66 -33.53
N ARG A 455 6.43 -0.22 -33.67
CA ARG A 455 5.61 -0.35 -34.88
C ARG A 455 4.44 0.64 -34.95
N GLY A 456 4.18 1.42 -33.89
CA GLY A 456 2.99 2.27 -33.78
C GLY A 456 1.68 1.47 -33.80
N THR A 457 1.68 0.23 -33.30
CA THR A 457 0.52 -0.67 -33.39
C THR A 457 -0.54 -0.33 -32.34
N ASN A 458 -1.77 -0.11 -32.80
CA ASN A 458 -2.94 -0.01 -31.93
C ASN A 458 -3.68 -1.36 -31.89
N ILE A 459 -3.67 -2.01 -30.72
CA ILE A 459 -4.33 -3.30 -30.46
C ILE A 459 -5.67 -3.16 -29.72
N GLY A 460 -6.18 -1.93 -29.59
CA GLY A 460 -7.37 -1.59 -28.82
C GLY A 460 -7.07 -1.22 -27.36
N LEU A 461 -8.09 -0.73 -26.65
CA LEU A 461 -8.04 -0.40 -25.23
C LEU A 461 -8.62 -1.56 -24.41
N LEU A 462 -7.87 -2.04 -23.41
CA LEU A 462 -8.32 -3.08 -22.50
C LEU A 462 -8.54 -2.49 -21.09
N ASP A 463 -9.79 -2.47 -20.63
CA ASP A 463 -10.22 -1.80 -19.42
C ASP A 463 -10.28 -2.80 -18.25
N CYS A 464 -9.48 -2.56 -17.22
CA CYS A 464 -9.35 -3.46 -16.08
C CYS A 464 -10.64 -3.61 -15.24
N TYR A 465 -11.60 -2.69 -15.36
CA TYR A 465 -12.85 -2.69 -14.58
C TYR A 465 -14.03 -3.32 -15.30
N ARG A 466 -13.94 -3.53 -16.61
CA ARG A 466 -15.04 -4.05 -17.44
C ARG A 466 -15.01 -5.56 -17.59
N ALA A 467 -16.20 -6.16 -17.60
CA ALA A 467 -16.40 -7.61 -17.64
C ALA A 467 -16.65 -8.14 -19.06
N ASP A 468 -16.88 -7.26 -20.03
CA ASP A 468 -17.31 -7.61 -21.40
C ASP A 468 -16.14 -7.88 -22.37
N GLN A 469 -14.89 -7.89 -21.88
CA GLN A 469 -13.69 -7.94 -22.73
C GLN A 469 -12.98 -9.30 -22.75
N LEU A 470 -13.22 -10.14 -21.74
CA LEU A 470 -12.75 -11.53 -21.68
C LEU A 470 -13.93 -12.47 -21.45
N ILE A 471 -13.74 -13.76 -21.75
CA ILE A 471 -14.80 -14.76 -21.62
C ILE A 471 -15.28 -14.90 -20.15
N TRP A 472 -16.56 -15.26 -19.98
CA TRP A 472 -17.19 -15.51 -18.67
C TRP A 472 -17.17 -14.33 -17.70
N ASP A 473 -17.45 -13.14 -18.23
CA ASP A 473 -17.61 -11.91 -17.45
C ASP A 473 -16.42 -11.66 -16.51
N TYR A 474 -15.21 -11.87 -17.03
CA TYR A 474 -13.98 -11.66 -16.27
C TYR A 474 -13.54 -10.19 -16.33
N TYR A 475 -13.20 -9.67 -15.15
CA TYR A 475 -12.61 -8.34 -14.92
C TYR A 475 -11.53 -8.49 -13.84
N THR A 476 -10.56 -7.59 -13.80
CA THR A 476 -9.35 -7.85 -13.00
C THR A 476 -9.57 -7.71 -11.49
N PRO A 477 -10.42 -6.79 -10.95
CA PRO A 477 -10.78 -6.81 -9.52
C PRO A 477 -11.58 -8.03 -9.02
N LYS A 478 -11.79 -9.06 -9.84
CA LYS A 478 -12.57 -10.25 -9.46
C LYS A 478 -11.76 -11.16 -8.53
N HIS A 479 -12.32 -11.46 -7.37
CA HIS A 479 -11.79 -12.48 -6.47
C HIS A 479 -12.39 -13.86 -6.77
N PHE A 480 -11.65 -14.92 -6.44
CA PHE A 480 -12.03 -16.32 -6.73
C PHE A 480 -12.28 -17.17 -5.48
N ASP A 481 -12.36 -16.52 -4.33
CA ASP A 481 -12.77 -17.08 -3.05
C ASP A 481 -13.72 -16.09 -2.38
N ASN A 482 -14.62 -16.59 -1.53
CA ASN A 482 -15.60 -15.77 -0.80
C ASN A 482 -15.06 -15.32 0.56
N PHE A 483 -13.82 -14.83 0.57
CA PHE A 483 -13.09 -14.49 1.79
C PHE A 483 -13.60 -13.20 2.44
N LEU A 484 -14.13 -12.26 1.66
CA LEU A 484 -14.73 -11.04 2.17
C LEU A 484 -16.10 -11.33 2.77
N GLU A 485 -16.95 -12.06 2.04
CA GLU A 485 -18.33 -12.36 2.41
C GLU A 485 -18.42 -13.23 3.67
N ASN A 486 -17.41 -14.08 3.93
CA ASN A 486 -17.37 -14.94 5.11
C ASN A 486 -16.28 -14.56 6.11
N ALA A 487 -15.65 -13.39 5.95
CA ALA A 487 -14.57 -12.93 6.82
C ALA A 487 -13.46 -13.99 7.06
N LYS A 488 -12.97 -14.62 5.98
CA LYS A 488 -11.85 -15.59 6.00
C LYS A 488 -10.50 -14.87 6.17
N LEU A 489 -10.38 -14.10 7.23
CA LEU A 489 -9.23 -13.22 7.50
C LEU A 489 -8.25 -13.84 8.51
N GLU A 490 -8.61 -15.00 9.07
CA GLU A 490 -7.71 -15.86 9.86
C GLU A 490 -6.61 -16.44 8.94
N PRO A 491 -5.38 -16.63 9.45
CA PRO A 491 -4.29 -17.20 8.66
C PRO A 491 -4.72 -18.50 7.96
N LEU A 492 -4.37 -18.61 6.67
CA LEU A 492 -4.64 -19.75 5.80
C LEU A 492 -6.12 -20.03 5.49
N HIS A 493 -7.07 -19.18 5.91
CA HIS A 493 -8.49 -19.37 5.58
C HIS A 493 -8.89 -18.80 4.22
N CYS A 494 -8.19 -17.77 3.74
CA CYS A 494 -8.37 -17.28 2.37
C CYS A 494 -7.67 -18.21 1.39
N ASN A 495 -8.39 -18.72 0.38
CA ASN A 495 -7.86 -19.68 -0.57
C ASN A 495 -7.02 -19.01 -1.68
N VAL A 496 -5.72 -18.83 -1.45
CA VAL A 496 -4.79 -18.27 -2.45
C VAL A 496 -4.67 -19.14 -3.70
N PHE A 497 -4.88 -20.46 -3.59
CA PHE A 497 -4.76 -21.38 -4.73
C PHE A 497 -5.90 -21.21 -5.74
N ALA A 498 -7.12 -20.90 -5.29
CA ALA A 498 -8.22 -20.54 -6.19
C ALA A 498 -7.85 -19.28 -6.99
N GLY A 499 -7.23 -18.30 -6.34
CA GLY A 499 -6.69 -17.10 -6.98
C GLY A 499 -5.61 -17.42 -8.02
N LEU A 500 -4.57 -18.17 -7.64
CA LEU A 500 -3.49 -18.60 -8.53
C LEU A 500 -3.98 -19.37 -9.75
N LYS A 501 -4.86 -20.35 -9.54
CA LYS A 501 -5.44 -21.19 -10.60
C LYS A 501 -6.14 -20.36 -11.66
N ASN A 502 -7.06 -19.49 -11.24
CA ASN A 502 -7.83 -18.68 -12.15
C ASN A 502 -6.99 -17.56 -12.78
N THR A 503 -6.09 -16.94 -12.03
CA THR A 503 -5.16 -15.92 -12.57
C THR A 503 -4.31 -16.51 -13.70
N CYS A 504 -3.70 -17.68 -13.50
CA CYS A 504 -2.90 -18.33 -14.53
C CYS A 504 -3.74 -18.72 -15.75
N PHE A 505 -4.97 -19.20 -15.54
CA PHE A 505 -5.90 -19.55 -16.61
C PHE A 505 -6.28 -18.33 -17.45
N TYR A 506 -6.78 -17.27 -16.82
CA TYR A 506 -7.15 -16.05 -17.54
C TYR A 506 -5.92 -15.37 -18.14
N ALA A 507 -4.75 -15.42 -17.50
CA ALA A 507 -3.52 -14.87 -18.05
C ALA A 507 -3.11 -15.61 -19.34
N ALA A 508 -3.35 -16.93 -19.43
CA ALA A 508 -3.15 -17.67 -20.68
C ALA A 508 -4.10 -17.19 -21.78
N LEU A 509 -5.38 -16.98 -21.47
CA LEU A 509 -6.37 -16.45 -22.43
C LEU A 509 -6.02 -15.02 -22.87
N TRP A 510 -5.69 -14.17 -21.92
CA TRP A 510 -5.20 -12.82 -22.17
C TRP A 510 -3.96 -12.85 -23.06
N TYR A 511 -3.00 -13.75 -22.79
CA TYR A 511 -1.77 -13.86 -23.56
C TYR A 511 -2.06 -14.30 -25.00
N ALA A 512 -2.91 -15.31 -25.20
CA ALA A 512 -3.32 -15.72 -26.55
C ALA A 512 -4.02 -14.58 -27.32
N MET A 513 -4.90 -13.84 -26.64
CA MET A 513 -5.57 -12.67 -27.20
C MET A 513 -4.58 -11.56 -27.56
N PHE A 514 -3.59 -11.29 -26.69
CA PHE A 514 -2.52 -10.33 -26.91
C PHE A 514 -1.66 -10.72 -28.12
N GLN A 515 -1.28 -12.00 -28.22
CA GLN A 515 -0.52 -12.51 -29.37
C GLN A 515 -1.29 -12.34 -30.68
N TRP A 516 -2.58 -12.66 -30.68
CA TRP A 516 -3.44 -12.48 -31.85
C TRP A 516 -3.55 -11.00 -32.26
N ARG A 517 -3.87 -10.12 -31.31
CA ARG A 517 -4.11 -8.71 -31.59
C ARG A 517 -2.84 -7.96 -31.97
N GLY A 518 -1.71 -8.27 -31.34
CA GLY A 518 -0.43 -7.60 -31.59
C GLY A 518 0.37 -8.17 -32.76
N PHE A 519 0.29 -9.48 -32.99
CA PHE A 519 1.19 -10.18 -33.92
C PHE A 519 0.46 -11.09 -34.92
N GLY A 520 -0.88 -11.09 -34.92
CA GLY A 520 -1.70 -11.90 -35.82
C GLY A 520 -1.47 -13.41 -35.66
N ILE A 521 -1.69 -14.15 -36.74
CA ILE A 521 -1.54 -15.62 -36.73
C ILE A 521 -0.09 -16.06 -36.47
N GLN A 522 0.90 -15.28 -36.91
CA GLN A 522 2.32 -15.56 -36.64
C GLN A 522 2.64 -15.46 -35.15
N GLY A 523 1.98 -14.55 -34.43
CA GLY A 523 2.06 -14.43 -32.97
C GLY A 523 1.59 -15.69 -32.25
N ILE A 524 0.43 -16.22 -32.64
CA ILE A 524 -0.14 -17.43 -32.03
C ILE A 524 0.71 -18.66 -32.34
N LEU A 525 1.15 -18.83 -33.59
CA LEU A 525 1.87 -20.03 -34.04
C LEU A 525 3.36 -20.05 -33.65
N ASN A 526 3.88 -18.96 -33.08
CA ASN A 526 5.26 -18.91 -32.60
C ASN A 526 5.47 -19.92 -31.46
N LEU A 527 6.43 -20.83 -31.63
CA LEU A 527 6.71 -21.92 -30.66
C LEU A 527 7.01 -21.40 -29.25
N ARG A 528 7.68 -20.26 -29.13
CA ARG A 528 7.99 -19.65 -27.83
C ARG A 528 6.73 -19.11 -27.17
N HIS A 529 5.84 -18.49 -27.94
CA HIS A 529 4.58 -17.97 -27.42
C HIS A 529 3.62 -19.10 -27.02
N LEU A 530 3.56 -20.17 -27.81
CA LEU A 530 2.83 -21.39 -27.45
C LEU A 530 3.36 -22.01 -26.15
N TYR A 531 4.68 -22.07 -25.99
CA TYR A 531 5.29 -22.53 -24.75
C TYR A 531 4.82 -21.70 -23.54
N GLN A 532 4.83 -20.37 -23.62
CA GLN A 532 4.36 -19.52 -22.52
C GLN A 532 2.86 -19.70 -22.23
N PHE A 533 2.03 -19.82 -23.26
CA PHE A 533 0.61 -20.11 -23.12
C PHE A 533 0.38 -21.43 -22.38
N PHE A 534 1.00 -22.53 -22.82
CA PHE A 534 0.87 -23.83 -22.16
C PHE A 534 1.52 -23.86 -20.77
N ARG A 535 2.60 -23.09 -20.55
CA ARG A 535 3.20 -22.92 -19.23
C ARG A 535 2.22 -22.28 -18.24
N LEU A 536 1.50 -21.23 -18.66
CA LEU A 536 0.47 -20.60 -17.82
C LEU A 536 -0.68 -21.58 -17.52
N LEU A 537 -1.13 -22.36 -18.50
CA LEU A 537 -2.12 -23.41 -18.27
C LEU A 537 -1.61 -24.51 -17.32
N ALA A 538 -0.36 -24.94 -17.46
CA ALA A 538 0.26 -25.92 -16.57
C ALA A 538 0.34 -25.40 -15.12
N LEU A 539 0.70 -24.11 -14.93
CA LEU A 539 0.66 -23.46 -13.61
C LEU A 539 -0.77 -23.40 -13.04
N SER A 540 -1.77 -23.16 -13.88
CA SER A 540 -3.18 -23.22 -13.48
C SER A 540 -3.57 -24.63 -12.98
N VAL A 541 -3.18 -25.69 -13.70
CA VAL A 541 -3.41 -27.08 -13.28
C VAL A 541 -2.68 -27.40 -11.96
N GLN A 542 -1.42 -26.99 -11.81
CA GLN A 542 -0.69 -27.16 -10.56
C GLN A 542 -1.37 -26.46 -9.38
N ALA A 543 -1.85 -25.23 -9.58
CA ALA A 543 -2.61 -24.50 -8.57
C ALA A 543 -3.96 -25.17 -8.26
N ALA A 544 -4.61 -25.81 -9.24
CA ALA A 544 -5.82 -26.59 -8.99
C ALA A 544 -5.56 -27.82 -8.10
N VAL A 545 -4.42 -28.50 -8.26
CA VAL A 545 -3.99 -29.56 -7.33
C VAL A 545 -3.75 -28.98 -5.93
N GLY A 546 -3.05 -27.85 -5.83
CA GLY A 546 -2.86 -27.13 -4.57
C GLY A 546 -4.19 -26.77 -3.89
N GLU A 547 -5.17 -26.33 -4.67
CA GLU A 547 -6.52 -26.02 -4.17
C GLU A 547 -7.25 -27.26 -3.63
N LEU A 548 -7.10 -28.43 -4.27
CA LEU A 548 -7.67 -29.68 -3.79
C LEU A 548 -7.04 -30.11 -2.45
N ILE A 549 -5.72 -30.01 -2.34
CA ILE A 549 -4.98 -30.29 -1.09
C ILE A 549 -5.45 -29.33 0.00
N TYR A 550 -5.54 -28.03 -0.33
CA TYR A 550 -6.04 -27.01 0.58
C TYR A 550 -7.44 -27.33 1.10
N LYS A 551 -8.40 -27.59 0.20
CA LYS A 551 -9.78 -27.95 0.57
C LYS A 551 -9.86 -29.21 1.42
N SER A 552 -8.94 -30.16 1.22
CA SER A 552 -8.82 -31.33 2.09
C SER A 552 -8.32 -30.98 3.48
N ARG A 553 -7.29 -30.12 3.59
CA ARG A 553 -6.72 -29.66 4.89
C ARG A 553 -7.72 -28.85 5.72
N ILE A 554 -8.51 -27.97 5.08
CA ILE A 554 -9.49 -27.14 5.79
C ILE A 554 -10.86 -27.81 5.99
N LYS A 555 -11.02 -29.07 5.57
CA LYS A 555 -12.29 -29.77 5.67
C LYS A 555 -12.71 -29.91 7.13
N GLY A 556 -13.89 -29.41 7.46
CA GLY A 556 -14.45 -29.46 8.81
C GLY A 556 -13.98 -28.34 9.74
N LEU A 557 -13.06 -27.48 9.30
CA LEU A 557 -12.74 -26.25 10.02
C LEU A 557 -13.82 -25.19 9.77
N PRO A 558 -14.17 -24.37 10.78
CA PRO A 558 -15.05 -23.23 10.55
C PRO A 558 -14.38 -22.23 9.63
N THR A 559 -15.19 -21.59 8.78
CA THR A 559 -14.71 -20.53 7.89
C THR A 559 -14.19 -19.30 8.65
N ASN A 560 -14.81 -19.01 9.79
CA ASN A 560 -14.40 -17.98 10.74
C ASN A 560 -14.75 -18.48 12.16
N SER A 561 -13.76 -18.47 13.04
CA SER A 561 -13.86 -19.05 14.39
C SER A 561 -14.79 -18.24 15.30
N GLN A 562 -14.81 -16.91 15.15
CA GLN A 562 -15.71 -16.02 15.90
C GLN A 562 -17.18 -16.24 15.53
N ILE A 563 -17.48 -16.34 14.23
CA ILE A 563 -18.84 -16.61 13.75
C ILE A 563 -19.30 -17.99 14.17
N GLU A 564 -18.42 -19.00 14.14
CA GLU A 564 -18.77 -20.33 14.61
C GLU A 564 -19.07 -20.34 16.11
N LYS A 565 -18.25 -19.66 16.92
CA LYS A 565 -18.51 -19.49 18.36
C LYS A 565 -19.88 -18.84 18.60
N MET A 566 -20.18 -17.74 17.90
CA MET A 566 -21.48 -17.06 17.99
C MET A 566 -22.62 -18.01 17.62
N ARG A 567 -22.48 -18.81 16.55
CA ARG A 567 -23.50 -19.80 16.14
C ARG A 567 -23.72 -20.87 17.21
N GLN A 568 -22.67 -21.35 17.87
CA GLN A 568 -22.78 -22.32 18.95
C GLN A 568 -23.49 -21.71 20.18
N GLU A 569 -23.14 -20.47 20.56
CA GLU A 569 -23.81 -19.74 21.64
C GLU A 569 -25.30 -19.53 21.34
N PHE A 570 -25.63 -19.14 20.10
CA PHE A 570 -26.99 -18.89 19.64
C PHE A 570 -27.90 -20.14 19.65
N LYS A 571 -27.35 -21.37 19.66
CA LYS A 571 -28.19 -22.59 19.83
C LYS A 571 -28.96 -22.61 21.14
N SER A 572 -28.45 -21.92 22.15
CA SER A 572 -29.09 -21.78 23.46
C SER A 572 -29.93 -20.50 23.58
N TYR A 573 -29.96 -19.66 22.53
CA TYR A 573 -30.70 -18.41 22.54
C TYR A 573 -32.19 -18.66 22.72
N GLN A 574 -32.75 -17.99 23.72
CA GLN A 574 -34.19 -17.88 23.93
C GLN A 574 -34.50 -16.39 24.05
N TYR A 575 -35.38 -15.89 23.18
CA TYR A 575 -35.85 -14.51 23.26
C TYR A 575 -36.55 -14.29 24.61
N ARG A 576 -36.11 -13.26 25.34
CA ARG A 576 -36.73 -12.82 26.60
C ARG A 576 -37.25 -11.39 26.41
N PRO A 577 -38.58 -11.18 26.33
CA PRO A 577 -39.17 -9.85 26.16
C PRO A 577 -39.16 -9.05 27.47
N GLU A 578 -38.05 -9.02 28.19
CA GLU A 578 -37.89 -8.35 29.48
C GLU A 578 -36.75 -7.33 29.39
N LEU A 579 -37.03 -6.09 29.78
CA LEU A 579 -35.98 -5.08 29.98
C LEU A 579 -35.50 -5.17 31.44
N ARG A 580 -34.19 -5.01 31.66
CA ARG A 580 -33.66 -4.84 33.03
C ARG A 580 -34.23 -3.56 33.63
N PRO A 581 -34.66 -3.51 34.90
CA PRO A 581 -35.08 -2.25 35.52
C PRO A 581 -33.94 -1.23 35.50
N TRP A 582 -34.18 -0.02 34.97
CA TRP A 582 -33.20 1.09 34.96
C TRP A 582 -33.67 2.32 35.75
N ILE A 583 -34.90 2.28 36.26
CA ILE A 583 -35.55 3.41 36.95
C ILE A 583 -35.26 3.39 38.46
N SER A 584 -34.85 2.24 39.03
CA SER A 584 -34.68 2.07 40.48
C SER A 584 -33.50 2.85 41.09
N GLU A 585 -32.49 3.22 40.30
CA GLU A 585 -31.35 4.05 40.78
C GLU A 585 -31.55 5.56 40.54
N LEU A 586 -32.51 5.95 39.69
CA LEU A 586 -32.86 7.36 39.48
C LEU A 586 -33.73 7.90 40.63
N SER A 587 -34.57 7.05 41.22
CA SER A 587 -35.40 7.43 42.37
C SER A 587 -34.59 7.60 43.67
N SER A 588 -33.52 6.84 43.88
CA SER A 588 -32.68 6.98 45.08
C SER A 588 -31.71 8.17 45.02
N GLN A 589 -31.33 8.64 43.83
CA GLN A 589 -30.59 9.90 43.69
C GLN A 589 -31.50 11.14 43.72
N ALA A 590 -32.74 11.02 43.22
CA ALA A 590 -33.73 12.08 43.34
C ALA A 590 -34.14 12.33 44.80
N GLU A 591 -34.33 11.29 45.62
CA GLU A 591 -34.69 11.42 47.05
C GLU A 591 -33.59 12.03 47.94
N VAL A 592 -32.33 11.99 47.51
CA VAL A 592 -31.23 12.69 48.23
C VAL A 592 -31.15 14.17 47.83
N SER A 593 -31.63 14.55 46.64
CA SER A 593 -31.65 15.95 46.18
C SER A 593 -32.93 16.72 46.51
N SER A 594 -34.06 16.04 46.74
CA SER A 594 -35.35 16.69 47.01
C SER A 594 -35.58 17.06 48.49
N GLY A 595 -34.60 16.82 49.37
CA GLY A 595 -34.62 17.26 50.77
C GLY A 595 -34.27 18.75 50.99
N LEU A 596 -33.88 19.48 49.94
CA LEU A 596 -33.50 20.90 50.00
C LEU A 596 -34.03 21.62 48.76
N GLU A 597 -35.30 22.02 48.77
CA GLU A 597 -35.84 23.26 48.16
C GLU A 597 -37.36 23.18 48.07
N SER A 598 -38.01 23.46 49.19
CA SER A 598 -39.37 24.01 49.19
C SER A 598 -39.27 25.53 49.12
N GLN A 599 -39.24 26.12 47.91
CA GLN A 599 -39.68 27.50 47.72
C GLN A 599 -40.53 27.60 46.45
N GLU A 600 -41.76 28.08 46.68
CA GLU A 600 -42.78 28.40 45.69
C GLU A 600 -42.24 29.29 44.57
N VAL A 601 -42.51 28.94 43.31
CA VAL A 601 -42.73 29.94 42.25
C VAL A 601 -43.86 29.48 41.33
N ASN A 602 -44.78 30.41 41.11
CA ASN A 602 -46.07 30.29 40.42
C ASN A 602 -46.02 29.92 38.94
N GLN A 603 -47.15 29.36 38.52
CA GLN A 603 -47.66 29.20 37.17
C GLN A 603 -47.34 30.36 36.21
N VAL A 604 -46.88 30.02 35.01
CA VAL A 604 -47.25 30.74 33.77
C VAL A 604 -47.46 29.69 32.67
N GLU A 605 -48.70 29.59 32.18
CA GLU A 605 -49.09 28.87 30.97
C GLU A 605 -48.46 29.52 29.74
N ASN A 606 -48.02 28.71 28.76
CA ASN A 606 -47.95 29.17 27.38
C ASN A 606 -48.25 28.01 26.41
N PRO A 607 -49.42 27.99 25.74
CA PRO A 607 -49.80 26.96 24.80
C PRO A 607 -49.53 27.42 23.37
N GLU A 608 -48.47 26.93 22.72
CA GLU A 608 -48.40 26.87 21.25
C GLU A 608 -47.16 26.07 20.81
N LEU A 609 -47.39 24.86 20.31
CA LEU A 609 -46.58 24.16 19.29
C LEU A 609 -47.19 22.77 19.03
N SER A 610 -48.43 22.78 18.54
CA SER A 610 -48.92 21.71 17.68
C SER A 610 -48.92 22.24 16.26
N MET A 611 -47.97 21.78 15.46
CA MET A 611 -48.06 21.59 14.01
C MET A 611 -46.64 21.43 13.46
N LEU A 612 -46.31 20.20 13.05
CA LEU A 612 -45.89 19.88 11.68
C LEU A 612 -45.82 18.36 11.56
N ARG A 613 -46.80 17.84 10.82
CA ARG A 613 -46.71 16.56 10.10
C ARG A 613 -45.79 16.72 8.90
#